data_AF-A0AAE3KDB5-F1
#
_entry.id   AF-A0AAE3KDB5-F1
#
_cell.length_a   1.000
_cell.length_b   1.000
_cell.length_c   1.000
_cell.angle_alpha   90.00
_cell.angle_beta   90.00
_cell.angle_gamma   90.00
#
_symmetry.space_group_name_H-M   'P 1'
#
loop_
_entity.id
_entity.type
_entity.pdbx_description
1 polymer ?
#
loop_
_entity_poly.entity_id
_entity_poly.type
_entity_poly.pdbx_seq_one_letter_code
_entity_poly.pdbx_strand_id
1 'polypeptide(L)'
;MNTRLTQGFQRALTVLPAIAVLAAATATSAGAATTAAASFDFSAEAGAHPVADRSGHWAAPDAEVRVWEHDNVVTLDGETDNGFDYIRVELSGPGGAPLQPGVYRDARNPEHHPDSPGIAVVSNGFGCGVDYGEFTVDVIERDADNRLVALEASFEQRCGSPTGPAFRGQLHYHG
;
A
#
# COMPACT_ATOMS: atom_id res chain seq x y z
N MET A 1 -102.54 -20.57 -25.07
CA MET A 1 -102.67 -19.22 -25.69
C MET A 1 -101.38 -18.45 -25.48
N ASN A 2 -100.57 -18.38 -26.53
CA ASN A 2 -99.77 -17.23 -27.00
C ASN A 2 -99.07 -16.24 -26.04
N THR A 3 -97.72 -16.26 -26.13
CA THR A 3 -96.75 -15.13 -26.28
C THR A 3 -96.42 -14.21 -25.09
N ARG A 4 -95.14 -14.12 -24.68
CA ARG A 4 -94.16 -13.06 -25.07
C ARG A 4 -92.80 -13.21 -24.35
N LEU A 5 -91.75 -12.85 -25.10
CA LEU A 5 -90.33 -12.72 -24.76
C LEU A 5 -90.06 -11.60 -23.75
N THR A 6 -88.96 -11.67 -22.99
CA THR A 6 -87.82 -10.71 -23.08
C THR A 6 -86.67 -11.05 -22.11
N GLN A 7 -85.44 -10.83 -22.61
CA GLN A 7 -84.12 -10.99 -21.97
C GLN A 7 -83.89 -10.06 -20.77
N GLY A 8 -82.94 -10.43 -19.90
CA GLY A 8 -82.44 -9.57 -18.83
C GLY A 8 -81.12 -10.08 -18.21
N PHE A 9 -80.02 -9.70 -18.85
CA PHE A 9 -78.60 -9.70 -18.48
C PHE A 9 -78.17 -9.95 -17.01
N GLN A 10 -77.14 -10.81 -16.87
CA GLN A 10 -76.40 -11.16 -15.66
C GLN A 10 -75.60 -9.97 -15.06
N ARG A 11 -75.60 -9.85 -13.72
CA ARG A 11 -74.71 -8.97 -12.96
C ARG A 11 -73.41 -9.69 -12.62
N ALA A 12 -72.30 -9.19 -13.15
CA ALA A 12 -70.94 -9.66 -12.84
C ALA A 12 -70.50 -9.14 -11.46
N LEU A 13 -70.03 -10.05 -10.61
CA LEU A 13 -69.39 -9.77 -9.32
C LEU A 13 -67.89 -9.52 -9.59
N THR A 14 -67.42 -8.29 -9.39
CA THR A 14 -65.99 -7.95 -9.51
C THR A 14 -65.22 -8.44 -8.28
N VAL A 15 -64.29 -9.38 -8.49
CA VAL A 15 -63.29 -9.80 -7.51
C VAL A 15 -62.02 -8.96 -7.71
N LEU A 16 -61.57 -8.28 -6.67
CA LEU A 16 -60.26 -7.60 -6.61
C LEU A 16 -59.16 -8.62 -6.27
N PRO A 17 -58.07 -8.73 -7.05
CA PRO A 17 -56.89 -9.46 -6.62
C PRO A 17 -55.99 -8.56 -5.76
N ALA A 18 -55.65 -9.01 -4.55
CA ALA A 18 -54.58 -8.43 -3.76
C ALA A 18 -53.24 -8.87 -4.36
N ILE A 19 -52.50 -7.95 -4.99
CA ILE A 19 -51.15 -8.20 -5.49
C ILE A 19 -50.17 -7.90 -4.36
N ALA A 20 -49.64 -8.95 -3.73
CA ALA A 20 -48.51 -8.83 -2.82
C ALA A 20 -47.22 -8.71 -3.65
N VAL A 21 -46.67 -7.50 -3.76
CA VAL A 21 -45.38 -7.27 -4.41
C VAL A 21 -44.27 -7.61 -3.42
N LEU A 22 -43.56 -8.72 -3.66
CA LEU A 22 -42.37 -9.10 -2.91
C LEU A 22 -41.19 -8.28 -3.44
N ALA A 23 -40.79 -7.22 -2.73
CA ALA A 23 -39.59 -6.47 -3.05
C ALA A 23 -38.36 -7.30 -2.67
N ALA A 24 -37.70 -7.91 -3.65
CA ALA A 24 -36.39 -8.54 -3.46
C ALA A 24 -35.34 -7.44 -3.28
N ALA A 25 -34.92 -7.21 -2.03
CA ALA A 25 -33.79 -6.34 -1.75
C ALA A 25 -32.50 -7.01 -2.25
N THR A 26 -31.97 -6.53 -3.38
CA THR A 26 -30.62 -6.89 -3.82
C THR A 26 -29.64 -6.19 -2.89
N ALA A 27 -29.20 -6.90 -1.85
CA ALA A 27 -28.09 -6.45 -1.02
C ALA A 27 -26.81 -6.49 -1.88
N THR A 28 -26.39 -5.34 -2.38
CA THR A 28 -25.05 -5.18 -2.95
C THR A 28 -24.06 -5.43 -1.82
N SER A 29 -23.40 -6.58 -1.82
CA SER A 29 -22.27 -6.80 -0.92
C SER A 29 -21.16 -5.85 -1.35
N ALA A 30 -20.94 -4.78 -0.57
CA ALA A 30 -19.68 -4.07 -0.61
C ALA A 30 -18.60 -5.10 -0.24
N GLY A 31 -17.83 -5.56 -1.23
CA GLY A 31 -16.63 -6.33 -0.94
C GLY A 31 -15.77 -5.46 -0.04
N ALA A 32 -15.46 -5.95 1.16
CA ALA A 32 -14.41 -5.35 1.96
C ALA A 32 -13.15 -5.43 1.09
N ALA A 33 -12.74 -4.30 0.52
CA ALA A 33 -11.39 -4.17 0.03
C ALA A 33 -10.52 -4.46 1.25
N THR A 34 -9.80 -5.58 1.21
CA THR A 34 -8.70 -5.79 2.16
C THR A 34 -7.80 -4.59 1.94
N THR A 35 -7.80 -3.64 2.87
CA THR A 35 -6.82 -2.55 2.81
C THR A 35 -5.47 -3.23 2.85
N ALA A 36 -4.67 -3.02 1.80
CA ALA A 36 -3.31 -3.52 1.73
C ALA A 36 -2.62 -3.26 3.08
N ALA A 37 -2.11 -4.31 3.70
CA ALA A 37 -1.52 -4.23 5.01
C ALA A 37 -0.05 -3.86 4.84
N ALA A 38 0.32 -2.68 5.31
CA ALA A 38 1.71 -2.22 5.32
C ALA A 38 2.12 -1.81 6.73
N SER A 39 3.35 -2.13 7.11
CA SER A 39 3.96 -1.64 8.34
C SER A 39 5.43 -1.29 8.13
N PHE A 40 5.89 -0.35 8.94
CA PHE A 40 7.25 0.13 8.94
C PHE A 40 7.77 0.28 10.38
N ASP A 41 8.71 -0.58 10.74
CA ASP A 41 9.43 -0.50 12.01
C ASP A 41 10.80 0.12 11.77
N PHE A 42 11.21 1.06 12.62
CA PHE A 42 12.50 1.73 12.43
C PHE A 42 13.17 2.19 13.72
N SER A 43 14.49 2.34 13.65
CA SER A 43 15.32 2.95 14.68
C SER A 43 16.45 3.77 14.06
N ALA A 44 16.61 5.00 14.55
CA ALA A 44 17.65 5.92 14.14
C ALA A 44 18.52 6.27 15.34
N GLU A 45 19.81 5.97 15.24
CA GLU A 45 20.80 6.40 16.23
C GLU A 45 20.87 7.93 16.31
N ALA A 46 21.40 8.46 17.42
CA ALA A 46 21.65 9.88 17.53
C ALA A 46 22.58 10.36 16.40
N GLY A 47 22.12 11.35 15.63
CA GLY A 47 22.85 11.87 14.45
C GLY A 47 22.69 11.05 13.17
N ALA A 48 21.82 10.03 13.13
CA ALA A 48 21.50 9.28 11.92
C ALA A 48 20.61 10.11 10.96
N HIS A 49 21.21 11.12 10.34
CA HIS A 49 20.54 12.02 9.39
C HIS A 49 19.98 11.23 8.18
N PRO A 50 18.73 11.47 7.73
CA PRO A 50 17.85 12.59 8.10
C PRO A 50 16.85 12.31 9.24
N VAL A 51 16.77 11.08 9.77
CA VAL A 51 15.71 10.71 10.73
C VAL A 51 16.10 11.04 12.18
N ALA A 52 17.31 10.63 12.58
CA ALA A 52 18.04 10.86 13.84
C ALA A 52 17.27 10.80 15.17
N ASP A 53 17.83 10.08 16.15
CA ASP A 53 17.41 10.12 17.57
C ASP A 53 15.94 9.75 17.83
N ARG A 54 15.46 8.72 17.13
CA ARG A 54 14.08 8.23 17.27
C ARG A 54 13.89 6.81 16.76
N SER A 55 12.82 6.18 17.22
CA SER A 55 12.31 4.92 16.70
C SER A 55 10.80 4.99 16.57
N GLY A 56 10.21 4.07 15.83
CA GLY A 56 8.77 4.02 15.63
C GLY A 56 8.31 2.71 15.04
N HIS A 57 7.02 2.44 15.24
CA HIS A 57 6.26 1.44 14.51
C HIS A 57 5.10 2.18 13.85
N TRP A 58 5.05 2.15 12.52
CA TRP A 58 4.01 2.79 11.73
C TRP A 58 3.20 1.74 11.00
N ALA A 59 1.90 1.74 11.26
CA ALA A 59 0.91 0.91 10.60
C ALA A 59 -0.48 1.53 10.81
N ALA A 60 -1.45 1.15 9.97
CA ALA A 60 -2.83 1.56 10.17
C ALA A 60 -3.39 1.01 11.50
N PRO A 61 -4.29 1.74 12.18
CA PRO A 61 -4.87 3.03 11.78
C PRO A 61 -4.08 4.27 12.20
N ASP A 62 -3.00 4.11 12.98
CA ASP A 62 -2.33 5.23 13.65
C ASP A 62 -1.33 5.97 12.74
N ALA A 63 -0.86 5.31 11.68
CA ALA A 63 -0.01 5.86 10.64
C ALA A 63 -0.43 5.33 9.26
N GLU A 64 -0.16 6.11 8.21
CA GLU A 64 -0.31 5.65 6.84
C GLU A 64 1.05 5.16 6.32
N VAL A 65 1.09 3.93 5.82
CA VAL A 65 2.26 3.36 5.17
C VAL A 65 1.84 2.91 3.77
N ARG A 66 2.52 3.45 2.77
CA ARG A 66 2.27 3.17 1.36
C ARG A 66 3.52 2.60 0.75
N VAL A 67 3.37 1.50 0.02
CA VAL A 67 4.47 0.87 -0.70
C VAL A 67 4.07 0.71 -2.15
N TRP A 68 4.95 1.10 -3.06
CA TRP A 68 4.76 0.92 -4.49
C TRP A 68 6.10 0.77 -5.21
N GLU A 69 6.02 0.45 -6.48
CA GLU A 69 7.19 0.38 -7.36
C GLU A 69 6.95 1.18 -8.63
N HIS A 70 7.97 1.93 -9.04
CA HIS A 70 8.02 2.65 -10.31
C HIS A 70 9.44 2.64 -10.86
N ASP A 71 9.60 2.35 -12.15
CA ASP A 71 10.92 2.28 -12.82
C ASP A 71 11.97 1.45 -12.05
N ASN A 72 11.54 0.29 -11.53
CA ASN A 72 12.35 -0.64 -10.73
C ASN A 72 12.85 -0.08 -9.38
N VAL A 73 12.30 1.05 -8.93
CA VAL A 73 12.52 1.61 -7.60
C VAL A 73 11.33 1.25 -6.72
N VAL A 74 11.60 0.50 -5.66
CA VAL A 74 10.61 0.24 -4.60
C VAL A 74 10.66 1.40 -3.63
N THR A 75 9.52 2.04 -3.44
CA THR A 75 9.36 3.19 -2.54
C THR A 75 8.40 2.82 -1.42
N LEU A 76 8.82 3.07 -0.19
CA LEU A 76 7.95 3.17 0.97
C LEU A 76 7.84 4.62 1.39
N ASP A 77 6.61 5.11 1.53
CA ASP A 77 6.29 6.34 2.24
C ASP A 77 5.51 5.99 3.51
N GLY A 78 6.07 6.37 4.65
CA GLY A 78 5.39 6.34 5.92
C GLY A 78 5.11 7.75 6.40
N GLU A 79 3.91 7.97 6.93
CA GLU A 79 3.54 9.25 7.52
C GLU A 79 2.66 9.11 8.75
N THR A 80 2.84 10.04 9.68
CA THR A 80 1.99 10.24 10.85
C THR A 80 1.72 11.74 11.04
N ASP A 81 0.95 12.09 12.07
CA ASP A 81 0.57 13.47 12.38
C ASP A 81 -0.02 14.24 11.17
N ASN A 82 -0.84 13.58 10.34
CA ASN A 82 -1.40 14.14 9.10
C ASN A 82 -0.32 14.61 8.10
N GLY A 83 0.80 13.88 8.00
CA GLY A 83 1.88 14.15 7.04
C GLY A 83 2.94 15.13 7.55
N PHE A 84 2.82 15.64 8.79
CA PHE A 84 3.86 16.49 9.38
C PHE A 84 5.11 15.71 9.80
N ASP A 85 4.97 14.41 9.97
CA ASP A 85 6.09 13.52 10.23
C ASP A 85 6.11 12.40 9.20
N TYR A 86 7.19 12.39 8.41
CA TYR A 86 7.26 11.64 7.17
C TYR A 86 8.65 11.03 7.00
N ILE A 87 8.69 9.76 6.59
CA ILE A 87 9.89 9.07 6.16
C ILE A 87 9.62 8.37 4.83
N ARG A 88 10.46 8.64 3.84
CA ARG A 88 10.57 7.89 2.60
C ARG A 88 11.81 7.04 2.58
N VAL A 89 11.67 5.81 2.11
CA VAL A 89 12.77 4.90 1.79
C VAL A 89 12.61 4.45 0.34
N GLU A 90 13.66 4.63 -0.45
CA GLU A 90 13.73 4.15 -1.82
C GLU A 90 14.85 3.11 -1.94
N LEU A 91 14.52 1.94 -2.48
CA LEU A 91 15.43 0.82 -2.71
C LEU A 91 15.42 0.47 -4.20
N SER A 92 16.59 0.23 -4.79
CA SER A 92 16.69 -0.18 -6.19
C SER A 92 17.84 -1.17 -6.43
N GLY A 93 17.70 -1.98 -7.48
CA GLY A 93 18.75 -2.89 -7.90
C GLY A 93 19.90 -2.16 -8.60
N PRO A 94 21.09 -2.79 -8.69
CA PRO A 94 22.23 -2.20 -9.38
C PRO A 94 21.92 -1.92 -10.85
N GLY A 95 22.30 -0.75 -11.34
CA GLY A 95 22.07 -0.34 -12.72
C GLY A 95 20.59 -0.17 -13.08
N GLY A 96 19.70 0.03 -12.09
CA GLY A 96 18.26 0.11 -12.30
C GLY A 96 17.58 -1.23 -12.60
N ALA A 97 18.25 -2.35 -12.29
CA ALA A 97 17.64 -3.67 -12.40
C ALA A 97 16.47 -3.83 -11.40
N PRO A 98 15.40 -4.57 -11.77
CA PRO A 98 14.31 -4.87 -10.84
C PRO A 98 14.83 -5.64 -9.63
N LEU A 99 14.35 -5.27 -8.44
CA LEU A 99 14.66 -5.99 -7.21
C LEU A 99 14.13 -7.43 -7.25
N GLN A 100 14.93 -8.33 -6.68
CA GLN A 100 14.69 -9.76 -6.49
C GLN A 100 15.03 -10.11 -5.04
N PRO A 101 14.57 -11.25 -4.50
CA PRO A 101 15.02 -11.70 -3.19
C PRO A 101 16.55 -11.83 -3.12
N GLY A 102 17.16 -11.29 -2.08
CA GLY A 102 18.61 -11.28 -1.92
C GLY A 102 19.14 -10.16 -1.03
N VAL A 103 20.47 -10.20 -0.81
CA VAL A 103 21.19 -9.19 -0.03
C VAL A 103 21.92 -8.24 -0.96
N TYR A 104 21.68 -6.95 -0.79
CA TYR A 104 22.21 -5.86 -1.58
C TYR A 104 23.21 -5.05 -0.76
N ARG A 105 24.47 -5.46 -0.87
CA ARG A 105 25.60 -4.83 -0.17
C ARG A 105 26.06 -3.56 -0.88
N ASP A 106 26.78 -2.73 -0.14
CA ASP A 106 27.39 -1.50 -0.66
C ASP A 106 26.35 -0.64 -1.39
N ALA A 107 25.15 -0.55 -0.80
CA ALA A 107 24.09 0.29 -1.32
C ALA A 107 24.48 1.76 -1.17
N ARG A 108 24.19 2.55 -2.20
CA ARG A 108 24.61 3.95 -2.32
C ARG A 108 23.47 4.82 -2.81
N ASN A 109 23.63 6.13 -2.66
CA ASN A 109 22.70 7.08 -3.26
C ASN A 109 22.70 6.91 -4.80
N PRO A 110 21.56 6.54 -5.42
CA PRO A 110 21.52 6.15 -6.82
C PRO A 110 21.74 7.32 -7.79
N GLU A 111 21.55 8.57 -7.36
CA GLU A 111 21.84 9.76 -8.19
C GLU A 111 23.34 9.86 -8.50
N HIS A 112 24.20 9.43 -7.58
CA HIS A 112 25.66 9.54 -7.67
C HIS A 112 26.33 8.19 -8.00
N HIS A 113 25.64 7.08 -7.74
CA HIS A 113 26.18 5.73 -7.88
C HIS A 113 25.16 4.79 -8.55
N PRO A 114 24.78 5.03 -9.82
CA PRO A 114 23.69 4.32 -10.47
C PRO A 114 23.96 2.82 -10.71
N ASP A 115 25.24 2.41 -10.74
CA ASP A 115 25.63 1.01 -10.97
C ASP A 115 25.65 0.17 -9.68
N SER A 116 25.59 0.81 -8.50
CA SER A 116 25.48 0.15 -7.20
C SER A 116 24.01 -0.12 -6.86
N PRO A 117 23.69 -1.05 -5.94
CA PRO A 117 22.36 -1.07 -5.34
C PRO A 117 22.02 0.31 -4.78
N GLY A 118 20.80 0.78 -4.99
CA GLY A 118 20.37 2.10 -4.60
C GLY A 118 19.71 2.08 -3.23
N ILE A 119 20.08 3.04 -2.37
CA ILE A 119 19.34 3.40 -1.17
C ILE A 119 19.26 4.92 -1.06
N ALA A 120 18.07 5.44 -0.84
CA ALA A 120 17.85 6.84 -0.50
C ALA A 120 16.83 6.94 0.63
N VAL A 121 17.12 7.80 1.61
CA VAL A 121 16.23 8.08 2.73
C VAL A 121 15.97 9.58 2.77
N VAL A 122 14.70 9.94 2.79
CA VAL A 122 14.24 11.32 2.96
C VAL A 122 13.32 11.36 4.17
N SER A 123 13.51 12.36 5.02
CA SER A 123 12.64 12.61 6.18
C SER A 123 12.38 14.10 6.31
N ASN A 124 11.10 14.47 6.40
CA ASN A 124 10.67 15.85 6.68
C ASN A 124 11.37 16.93 5.82
N GLY A 125 11.57 16.64 4.53
CA GLY A 125 12.21 17.55 3.56
C GLY A 125 13.75 17.49 3.53
N PHE A 126 14.37 16.61 4.30
CA PHE A 126 15.82 16.41 4.34
C PHE A 126 16.20 15.04 3.78
N GLY A 127 17.21 15.01 2.92
CA GLY A 127 17.84 13.78 2.45
C GLY A 127 19.31 13.71 2.87
N CYS A 128 19.90 12.54 2.68
CA CYS A 128 21.35 12.40 2.69
C CYS A 128 21.90 12.55 1.27
N GLY A 129 22.97 13.33 1.08
CA GLY A 129 23.64 13.43 -0.22
C GLY A 129 24.66 12.31 -0.49
N VAL A 130 25.07 11.57 0.55
CA VAL A 130 26.10 10.53 0.46
C VAL A 130 25.71 9.35 1.34
N ASP A 131 24.89 8.44 0.80
CA ASP A 131 24.40 7.26 1.52
C ASP A 131 25.36 6.08 1.44
N TYR A 132 25.62 5.45 2.58
CA TYR A 132 26.21 4.11 2.68
C TYR A 132 25.16 3.18 3.28
N GLY A 133 24.98 1.99 2.74
CA GLY A 133 24.02 1.05 3.31
C GLY A 133 24.14 -0.37 2.81
N GLU A 134 23.24 -1.19 3.33
CA GLU A 134 22.93 -2.53 2.87
C GLU A 134 21.43 -2.74 3.09
N PHE A 135 20.80 -3.50 2.21
CA PHE A 135 19.43 -3.96 2.45
C PHE A 135 19.27 -5.42 2.03
N THR A 136 18.30 -6.07 2.64
CA THR A 136 17.88 -7.43 2.30
C THR A 136 16.44 -7.37 1.82
N VAL A 137 16.16 -8.05 0.72
CA VAL A 137 14.81 -8.32 0.22
C VAL A 137 14.55 -9.80 0.49
N ASP A 138 13.69 -10.08 1.46
CA ASP A 138 13.31 -11.46 1.82
C ASP A 138 12.19 -11.95 0.89
N VAL A 139 11.20 -11.08 0.64
CA VAL A 139 10.07 -11.33 -0.24
C VAL A 139 9.89 -10.14 -1.17
N ILE A 140 9.69 -10.40 -2.46
CA ILE A 140 9.17 -9.41 -3.40
C ILE A 140 8.33 -10.13 -4.46
N GLU A 141 7.06 -9.75 -4.56
CA GLU A 141 6.12 -10.36 -5.49
C GLU A 141 5.40 -9.30 -6.31
N ARG A 142 5.18 -9.62 -7.58
CA ARG A 142 4.46 -8.78 -8.53
C ARG A 142 3.34 -9.59 -9.18
N ASP A 143 2.21 -8.94 -9.43
CA ASP A 143 1.08 -9.56 -10.13
C ASP A 143 1.30 -9.66 -11.65
N ALA A 144 0.28 -10.12 -12.37
CA ALA A 144 0.32 -10.29 -13.82
C ALA A 144 0.49 -8.96 -14.59
N ASP A 145 0.12 -7.83 -13.98
CA ASP A 145 0.29 -6.48 -14.52
C ASP A 145 1.61 -5.83 -14.05
N ASN A 146 2.49 -6.63 -13.43
CA ASN A 146 3.77 -6.23 -12.87
C ASN A 146 3.66 -5.18 -11.75
N ARG A 147 2.55 -5.19 -11.00
CA ARG A 147 2.34 -4.34 -9.82
C ARG A 147 2.86 -5.05 -8.59
N LEU A 148 3.56 -4.32 -7.73
CA LEU A 148 4.05 -4.83 -6.45
C LEU A 148 2.87 -5.23 -5.55
N VAL A 149 2.83 -6.49 -5.13
CA VAL A 149 1.77 -7.05 -4.26
C VAL A 149 2.30 -7.62 -2.95
N ALA A 150 3.61 -7.89 -2.84
CA ALA A 150 4.21 -8.20 -1.55
C ALA A 150 5.66 -7.69 -1.49
N LEU A 151 6.05 -7.24 -0.31
CA LEU A 151 7.43 -6.86 0.01
C LEU A 151 7.71 -7.17 1.49
N GLU A 152 8.81 -7.88 1.73
CA GLU A 152 9.44 -7.97 3.05
C GLU A 152 10.91 -7.62 2.87
N ALA A 153 11.33 -6.54 3.51
CA ALA A 153 12.69 -6.02 3.37
C ALA A 153 13.20 -5.41 4.66
N SER A 154 14.51 -5.40 4.83
CA SER A 154 15.19 -4.68 5.90
C SER A 154 16.37 -3.91 5.36
N PHE A 155 16.72 -2.80 6.00
CA PHE A 155 17.87 -1.99 5.59
C PHE A 155 18.62 -1.39 6.77
N GLU A 156 19.85 -1.02 6.47
CA GLU A 156 20.66 -0.08 7.23
C GLU A 156 21.18 1.00 6.30
N GLN A 157 21.03 2.25 6.72
CA GLN A 157 21.57 3.43 6.06
C GLN A 157 22.45 4.20 7.05
N ARG A 158 23.55 4.76 6.53
CA ARG A 158 24.46 5.65 7.23
C ARG A 158 24.78 6.82 6.32
N CYS A 159 24.56 8.03 6.83
CA CYS A 159 24.81 9.25 6.07
C CYS A 159 26.25 9.73 6.21
N GLY A 160 26.87 10.13 5.10
CA GLY A 160 28.16 10.82 5.04
C GLY A 160 29.39 9.93 5.21
N SER A 161 29.29 8.81 5.95
CA SER A 161 30.39 7.88 6.19
C SER A 161 29.88 6.44 6.37
N PRO A 162 30.64 5.40 5.95
CA PRO A 162 30.28 4.00 6.21
C PRO A 162 30.28 3.64 7.71
N THR A 163 30.85 4.49 8.57
CA THR A 163 30.83 4.33 10.03
C THR A 163 30.03 5.43 10.74
N GLY A 164 29.26 6.24 9.99
CA GLY A 164 28.37 7.24 10.57
C GLY A 164 27.21 6.58 11.34
N PRO A 165 26.41 7.31 12.13
CA PRO A 165 25.29 6.73 12.87
C PRO A 165 24.28 6.02 11.96
N ALA A 166 23.72 4.91 12.42
CA ALA A 166 22.81 4.07 11.63
C ALA A 166 21.34 4.46 11.77
N PHE A 167 20.67 4.47 10.64
CA PHE A 167 19.23 4.36 10.53
C PHE A 167 18.88 2.97 9.99
N ARG A 168 18.04 2.23 10.71
CA ARG A 168 17.62 0.87 10.35
C ARG A 168 16.12 0.79 10.26
N GLY A 169 15.63 0.00 9.31
CA GLY A 169 14.20 -0.23 9.15
C GLY A 169 13.85 -1.62 8.66
N GLN A 170 12.62 -2.04 8.96
CA GLN A 170 11.97 -3.24 8.47
C GLN A 170 10.64 -2.85 7.83
N LEU A 171 10.44 -3.30 6.60
CA LEU A 171 9.28 -3.00 5.76
C LEU A 171 8.51 -4.28 5.55
N HIS A 172 7.20 -4.22 5.79
CA HIS A 172 6.28 -5.30 5.47
C HIS A 172 5.12 -4.75 4.68
N TYR A 173 4.79 -5.40 3.56
CA TYR A 173 3.67 -5.02 2.72
C TYR A 173 3.07 -6.27 2.07
N HIS A 174 1.75 -6.39 2.17
CA HIS A 174 0.93 -7.37 1.48
C HIS A 174 -0.33 -6.68 0.94
N GLY A 175 -0.44 -6.62 -0.39
CA GLY A 175 -1.44 -5.90 -1.17
C GLY A 175 -2.71 -6.65 -1.49
#